data_AF-A0A4Y8CDH0-F1
#
_entry.id   AF-A0A4Y8CDH0-F1
#
_cell.length_a   1.000
_cell.length_b   1.000
_cell.length_c   1.000
_cell.angle_alpha   90.00
_cell.angle_beta   90.00
_cell.angle_gamma   90.00
#
_symmetry.space_group_name_H-M   'P 1'
#
loop_
_entity.id
_entity.type
_entity.pdbx_description
1 polymer ?
#
loop_
_entity_poly.entity_id
_entity_poly.type
_entity_poly.pdbx_seq_one_letter_code
_entity_poly.pdbx_strand_id
1 'polypeptide(L)'
;MISPMDMSLIKIIGDHYYIRRDKIVNKITHRGRLFFDKFERVDAPLNLNVMREHAAKKIVVAHDLITKDNKVENIVFDYNGFNAERFYHRAQLILR
;
A
#
# COMPACT_ATOMS: atom_id res chain seq x y z
N MET A 1 2.72 -13.31 -12.45
CA MET A 1 2.67 -11.86 -12.74
C MET A 1 1.27 -11.39 -12.40
N ILE A 2 1.12 -10.34 -11.60
CA ILE A 2 -0.19 -9.74 -11.30
C ILE A 2 -0.69 -9.11 -12.60
N SER A 3 -1.87 -9.52 -13.07
CA SER A 3 -2.46 -8.99 -14.29
C SER A 3 -2.97 -7.56 -14.07
N PRO A 4 -2.99 -6.68 -15.09
CA PRO A 4 -3.69 -5.39 -15.01
C PRO A 4 -5.16 -5.53 -14.56
N MET A 5 -5.78 -6.69 -14.85
CA MET A 5 -7.14 -7.04 -14.42
C MET A 5 -7.22 -7.33 -12.91
N ASP A 6 -6.15 -7.84 -12.30
CA ASP A 6 -6.10 -8.07 -10.85
C ASP A 6 -5.94 -6.74 -10.09
N MET A 7 -5.24 -5.77 -10.69
CA MET A 7 -5.06 -4.43 -10.11
C MET A 7 -6.35 -3.59 -10.10
N SER A 8 -7.26 -3.81 -11.06
CA SER A 8 -8.53 -3.06 -11.09
C SER A 8 -9.45 -3.45 -9.93
N LEU A 9 -9.35 -4.67 -9.41
CA LEU A 9 -10.13 -5.17 -8.28
C LEU A 9 -9.77 -4.49 -6.96
N ILE A 10 -8.54 -3.98 -6.83
CA ILE A 10 -8.06 -3.29 -5.62
C ILE A 10 -8.79 -1.94 -5.43
N LYS A 11 -9.35 -1.35 -6.50
CA LYS A 11 -9.95 -0.01 -6.49
C LYS A 11 -8.99 1.04 -5.89
N ILE A 12 -7.80 1.13 -6.48
CA ILE A 12 -6.74 2.02 -6.04
C ILE A 12 -7.23 3.49 -6.05
N ILE A 13 -6.98 4.19 -4.96
CA ILE A 13 -7.13 5.65 -4.87
C ILE A 13 -5.97 6.28 -5.64
N GLY A 14 -6.28 7.07 -6.67
CA GLY A 14 -5.30 7.55 -7.64
C GLY A 14 -5.16 9.07 -7.75
N ASP A 15 -5.81 9.85 -6.89
CA ASP A 15 -5.70 11.32 -6.85
C ASP A 15 -4.39 11.80 -6.21
N HIS A 16 -3.83 11.03 -5.29
CA HIS A 16 -2.49 11.20 -4.73
C HIS A 16 -1.79 9.85 -4.53
N TYR A 17 -0.51 9.90 -4.15
CA TYR A 17 0.23 8.71 -3.74
C TYR A 17 1.27 9.06 -2.68
N TYR A 18 1.85 8.03 -2.09
CA TYR A 18 2.96 8.15 -1.14
C TYR A 18 4.22 7.58 -1.76
N ILE A 19 5.34 8.29 -1.66
CA ILE A 19 6.64 7.81 -2.10
C ILE A 19 7.57 7.62 -0.91
N ARG A 20 8.22 6.46 -0.83
CA ARG A 20 9.23 6.20 0.19
C ARG A 20 10.49 7.04 -0.08
N ARG A 21 11.00 7.69 0.96
CA ARG A 21 12.28 8.39 0.97
C ARG A 21 13.33 7.62 1.75
N ASP A 22 14.59 7.90 1.47
CA ASP A 22 15.72 7.30 2.19
C ASP A 22 15.95 7.93 3.57
N LYS A 23 15.34 9.10 3.81
CA LYS A 23 15.35 9.80 5.10
C LYS A 23 14.02 9.66 5.83
N ILE A 24 14.04 9.95 7.12
CA ILE A 24 12.83 10.18 7.90
C ILE A 24 12.19 11.48 7.38
N VAL A 25 10.94 11.39 6.95
CA VAL A 25 10.15 12.52 6.47
C VAL A 25 9.54 13.23 7.68
N ASN A 26 8.81 12.48 8.52
CA ASN A 26 8.13 13.01 9.69
C ASN A 26 8.38 12.16 10.94
N LYS A 27 8.33 12.81 12.10
CA LYS A 27 8.22 12.13 13.40
C LYS A 27 6.81 12.39 13.93
N ILE A 28 6.05 11.32 14.15
CA ILE A 28 4.63 11.40 14.52
C ILE A 28 4.46 10.77 15.90
N THR A 29 3.91 11.54 16.85
CA THR A 29 3.48 11.00 18.14
C THR A 29 2.00 10.65 18.06
N HIS A 30 1.66 9.38 18.19
CA HIS A 30 0.28 8.91 18.17
C HIS A 30 0.03 7.94 19.33
N ARG A 31 -0.97 8.24 20.16
CA ARG A 31 -1.35 7.44 21.34
C ARG A 31 -0.15 7.09 22.24
N GLY A 32 0.69 8.08 22.54
CA GLY A 32 1.87 7.94 23.39
C GLY A 32 3.03 7.16 22.78
N ARG A 33 2.95 6.78 21.50
CA ARG A 33 4.02 6.11 20.76
C ARG A 33 4.60 7.02 19.69
N LEU A 34 5.90 6.87 19.45
CA LEU A 34 6.61 7.60 18.40
C LEU A 34 6.74 6.74 17.15
N PHE A 35 6.35 7.29 16.01
CA PHE A 35 6.46 6.70 14.69
C PHE A 35 7.39 7.55 13.82
N PHE A 36 8.19 6.88 13.00
CA PHE A 36 9.10 7.51 12.06
C PHE A 36 8.58 7.25 10.65
N ASP A 37 7.93 8.24 10.08
CA ASP A 37 7.37 8.15 8.75
C ASP A 37 8.48 8.34 7.71
N LYS A 38 8.57 7.39 6.78
CA LYS A 38 9.49 7.41 5.64
C LYS A 38 8.77 7.66 4.32
N PHE A 39 7.45 7.77 4.34
CA PHE A 39 6.64 8.03 3.16
C PHE A 39 6.26 9.51 3.11
N GLU A 40 6.43 10.10 1.94
CA GLU A 40 6.02 11.47 1.67
C GLU A 40 4.79 11.43 0.76
N ARG A 41 3.73 12.15 1.15
CA ARG A 41 2.56 12.33 0.29
C ARG A 41 2.94 13.24 -0.88
N VAL A 42 2.59 12.80 -2.09
CA VAL A 42 2.70 13.58 -3.31
C VAL A 42 1.28 13.87 -3.79
N ASP A 43 0.91 15.16 -3.78
CA ASP A 43 -0.40 15.63 -4.24
C ASP A 43 -0.46 15.71 -5.77
N ALA A 44 -0.22 14.56 -6.42
CA ALA A 44 -0.32 14.37 -7.86
C ALA A 44 -0.89 12.98 -8.18
N PRO A 45 -1.57 12.80 -9.33
CA PRO A 45 -2.21 11.53 -9.64
C PRO A 45 -1.23 10.35 -9.74
N LEU A 46 -1.63 9.20 -9.21
CA LEU A 46 -0.90 7.93 -9.37
C LEU A 46 -1.08 7.42 -10.81
N ASN A 47 -0.23 7.90 -11.73
CA ASN A 47 -0.32 7.56 -13.13
C ASN A 47 0.45 6.26 -13.50
N LEU A 48 0.24 5.78 -14.73
CA LEU A 48 0.84 4.54 -15.22
C LEU A 48 2.38 4.57 -15.24
N ASN A 49 3.00 5.74 -15.44
CA ASN A 49 4.46 5.85 -15.42
C ASN A 49 5.00 5.63 -14.00
N VAL A 50 4.38 6.24 -12.99
CA VAL A 50 4.73 6.02 -11.57
C VAL A 50 4.56 4.53 -11.21
N MET A 51 3.46 3.91 -11.62
CA MET A 51 3.25 2.47 -11.39
C MET A 51 4.30 1.59 -12.08
N ARG A 52 4.71 1.93 -13.32
CA ARG A 52 5.77 1.22 -14.05
C ARG A 52 7.13 1.37 -13.36
N GLU A 53 7.46 2.55 -12.88
CA GLU A 53 8.70 2.78 -12.13
C GLU A 53 8.71 2.00 -10.81
N HIS A 54 7.56 1.91 -10.15
CA HIS A 54 7.39 1.08 -8.95
C HIS A 54 7.57 -0.41 -9.25
N ALA A 55 6.91 -0.92 -10.29
CA ALA A 55 7.05 -2.32 -10.71
C ALA A 55 8.50 -2.66 -11.12
N ALA A 56 9.21 -1.69 -11.71
CA ALA A 56 10.64 -1.80 -12.03
C ALA A 56 11.56 -1.65 -10.82
N LYS A 57 11.01 -1.49 -9.60
CA LYS A 57 11.74 -1.29 -8.33
C LYS A 57 12.66 -0.06 -8.33
N LYS A 58 12.40 0.92 -9.20
CA LYS A 58 13.13 2.21 -9.23
C LYS A 58 12.69 3.13 -8.10
N ILE A 59 11.39 3.09 -7.79
CA ILE A 59 10.76 3.81 -6.69
C ILE A 59 9.89 2.86 -5.87
N VAL A 60 9.60 3.22 -4.62
CA VAL A 60 8.63 2.52 -3.79
C VAL A 60 7.48 3.47 -3.51
N VAL A 61 6.29 3.14 -4.01
CA VAL A 61 5.08 3.94 -3.83
C VAL A 61 4.00 3.14 -3.10
N ALA A 62 3.12 3.85 -2.42
CA ALA A 62 1.93 3.31 -1.77
C ALA A 62 0.71 4.18 -2.11
N HIS A 63 -0.47 3.57 -2.09
CA HIS A 63 -1.75 4.28 -2.16
C HIS A 63 -2.44 4.23 -0.79
N ASP A 64 -3.43 5.09 -0.57
CA ASP A 64 -4.23 5.06 0.65
C ASP A 64 -5.21 3.89 0.67
N LEU A 65 -5.32 3.23 1.82
CA LEU A 65 -6.38 2.24 2.07
C LEU A 65 -7.70 2.90 2.51
N ILE A 66 -7.60 4.04 3.20
CA ILE A 66 -8.73 4.77 3.74
C ILE A 66 -9.12 5.86 2.75
N THR A 67 -10.37 5.81 2.29
CA THR A 67 -10.95 6.80 1.38
C THR A 67 -11.21 8.12 2.08
N LYS A 68 -11.40 9.19 1.29
CA LYS A 68 -11.77 10.53 1.79
C LYS A 68 -13.00 10.56 2.69
N ASP A 69 -13.91 9.61 2.52
CA ASP A 69 -15.15 9.49 3.29
C ASP A 69 -14.98 8.59 4.54
N ASN A 70 -13.73 8.32 4.94
CA ASN A 70 -13.35 7.48 6.09
C ASN A 70 -13.90 6.03 6.00
N LYS A 71 -13.95 5.50 4.78
CA LYS A 71 -14.31 4.10 4.47
C LYS A 71 -13.13 3.35 3.88
N VAL A 72 -13.17 2.02 3.91
CA VAL A 72 -12.20 1.15 3.23
C VAL A 72 -12.93 0.26 2.23
N GLU A 73 -12.36 0.11 1.03
CA GLU A 73 -12.88 -0.83 0.02
C GLU A 73 -12.41 -2.26 0.30
N ASN A 74 -11.22 -2.41 0.88
CA ASN A 74 -10.57 -3.69 1.12
C ASN A 74 -10.03 -3.78 2.56
N ILE A 75 -10.07 -4.98 3.12
CA ILE A 75 -9.32 -5.34 4.33
C ILE A 75 -8.12 -6.15 3.85
N VAL A 76 -6.92 -5.79 4.30
CA VAL A 76 -5.67 -6.37 3.82
C VAL A 76 -4.96 -7.13 4.93
N PHE A 77 -4.48 -8.33 4.62
CA PHE A 77 -3.54 -9.06 5.47
C PHE A 77 -2.11 -8.75 5.01
N ASP A 78 -1.37 -7.98 5.82
CA ASP A 78 0.06 -7.78 5.63
C ASP A 78 0.85 -8.95 6.25
N TYR A 79 1.19 -9.95 5.43
CA TYR A 79 1.89 -11.15 5.88
C TYR A 79 3.40 -11.04 5.70
N ASN A 80 4.13 -10.96 6.82
CA ASN A 80 5.59 -10.82 6.86
C ASN A 80 6.33 -12.11 7.28
N GLY A 81 5.67 -13.28 7.18
CA GLY A 81 6.25 -14.57 7.56
C GLY A 81 6.97 -15.28 6.41
N PHE A 82 7.59 -16.43 6.70
CA PHE A 82 8.44 -17.14 5.74
C PHE A 82 7.70 -18.13 4.82
N ASN A 83 6.45 -18.52 5.13
CA ASN A 83 5.70 -19.51 4.35
C ASN A 83 4.34 -18.95 3.92
N ALA A 84 4.38 -18.21 2.80
CA ALA A 84 3.21 -17.55 2.23
C ALA A 84 2.13 -18.53 1.75
N GLU A 85 2.51 -19.69 1.20
CA GLU A 85 1.56 -20.71 0.71
C GLU A 85 0.71 -21.26 1.84
N ARG A 86 1.34 -21.63 2.97
CA ARG A 86 0.62 -22.13 4.14
C ARG A 86 -0.30 -21.07 4.73
N PHE A 87 0.15 -19.81 4.76
CA PHE A 87 -0.68 -18.69 5.21
C PHE A 87 -1.91 -18.53 4.30
N TYR A 88 -1.70 -18.41 3.00
CA TYR A 88 -2.78 -18.24 2.02
C TYR A 88 -3.77 -19.40 2.08
N HIS A 89 -3.27 -20.65 2.15
CA HIS A 89 -4.13 -21.83 2.21
C HIS A 89 -5.04 -21.84 3.43
N ARG A 90 -4.59 -21.31 4.57
CA ARG A 90 -5.41 -21.20 5.78
C ARG A 90 -6.35 -20.00 5.71
N ALA A 91 -5.85 -18.84 5.27
CA ALA A 91 -6.64 -17.61 5.17
C ALA A 91 -7.83 -17.79 4.23
N GLN A 92 -7.64 -18.42 3.07
CA GLN A 92 -8.73 -18.67 2.12
C GLN A 92 -9.82 -19.58 2.67
N LEU A 93 -9.52 -20.45 3.65
CA LEU A 93 -10.53 -21.32 4.27
C LEU A 93 -11.36 -20.58 5.31
N ILE A 94 -10.77 -19.58 5.97
CA ILE A 94 -11.45 -18.74 6.97
C ILE A 94 -12.38 -17.72 6.28
N LEU A 95 -11.98 -17.22 5.12
CA LEU A 95 -12.70 -16.18 4.38
C LEU A 95 -13.75 -16.72 3.39
N ARG A 96 -13.97 -18.03 3.36
CA ARG A 96 -15.03 -18.67 2.56
C ARG A 96 -16.39 -18.53 3.21
#